data_AF-A0A951GDY4-F1
#
_entry.id   AF-A0A951GDY4-F1
#
_cell.length_a   1.000
_cell.length_b   1.000
_cell.length_c   1.000
_cell.angle_alpha   90.00
_cell.angle_beta   90.00
_cell.angle_gamma   90.00
#
_symmetry.space_group_name_H-M   'P 1'
#
loop_
_entity.id
_entity.type
_entity.pdbx_description
1 polymer ?
#
loop_
_entity_poly.entity_id
_entity_poly.type
_entity_poly.pdbx_seq_one_letter_code
_entity_poly.pdbx_strand_id
1 'polypeptide(L)'
;MPEAKTDRHAAPPRFEELLTRAEALIPVLRERAPRAEQLRQLPDETIADLHSSGLFRMLQPARVGGSELPYRALYELTAVIGRGCGSTSWVLANLAAHHWLLGMWHPEAQHEIWGESPDSLISSALIFARGRARRVEGGYRLSGRWPFSSGIDPSTWNMFGAVVSDEETGQSEPRMFLVPARDYSIIDTWQVIGLAATGSKDVEVSDVFVPAYRTLATERIKGGPNRGSELNPGTLYKLPAVSLFGYAIAGVSLGIAR
;
A
#
# COMPACT_ATOMS: atom_id res chain seq x y z
N MET A 1 1.27 -21.34 -32.35
CA MET A 1 0.49 -20.69 -31.27
C MET A 1 0.87 -19.21 -31.31
N PRO A 2 -0.06 -18.27 -31.58
CA PRO A 2 0.30 -16.86 -31.57
C PRO A 2 0.41 -16.40 -30.12
N GLU A 3 1.57 -15.86 -29.77
CA GLU A 3 1.83 -15.19 -28.50
C GLU A 3 0.81 -14.05 -28.33
N ALA A 4 0.08 -14.07 -27.22
CA ALA A 4 -0.78 -12.98 -26.83
C ALA A 4 0.11 -11.75 -26.56
N LYS A 5 0.14 -10.82 -27.51
CA LYS A 5 0.64 -9.46 -27.29
C LYS A 5 -0.21 -8.85 -26.18
N THR A 6 0.28 -8.87 -24.95
CA THR A 6 -0.24 -8.03 -23.88
C THR A 6 -0.13 -6.58 -24.34
N ASP A 7 -1.28 -5.93 -24.53
CA ASP A 7 -1.39 -4.55 -24.96
C ASP A 7 -0.80 -3.63 -23.89
N ARG A 8 0.50 -3.34 -24.01
CA ARG A 8 1.24 -2.48 -23.08
C ARG A 8 0.90 -0.99 -23.24
N HIS A 9 -0.16 -0.62 -23.98
CA HIS A 9 -0.45 0.76 -24.39
C HIS A 9 -1.92 1.19 -24.22
N ALA A 10 -2.79 0.40 -23.58
CA ALA A 10 -4.11 0.87 -23.21
C ALA A 10 -3.99 2.04 -22.21
N ALA A 11 -4.68 3.16 -22.49
CA ALA A 11 -4.74 4.29 -21.58
C ALA A 11 -5.26 3.84 -20.20
N PRO A 12 -4.72 4.36 -19.08
CA PRO A 12 -5.18 3.98 -17.76
C PRO A 12 -6.69 4.21 -17.59
N PRO A 13 -7.42 3.31 -16.89
CA PRO A 13 -8.87 3.45 -16.72
C PRO A 13 -9.23 4.76 -16.01
N ARG A 14 -10.28 5.42 -16.49
CA ARG A 14 -10.88 6.59 -15.84
C ARG A 14 -11.71 6.15 -14.62
N PHE A 15 -12.09 7.13 -13.80
CA PHE A 15 -12.89 6.89 -12.60
C PHE A 15 -14.18 6.09 -12.88
N GLU A 16 -14.97 6.48 -13.88
CA GLU A 16 -16.23 5.80 -14.22
C GLU A 16 -16.02 4.34 -14.66
N GLU A 17 -14.89 4.05 -15.31
CA GLU A 17 -14.54 2.70 -15.73
C GLU A 17 -14.14 1.84 -14.52
N LEU A 18 -13.33 2.38 -13.60
CA LEU A 18 -13.00 1.69 -12.34
C LEU A 18 -14.23 1.52 -11.44
N LEU A 19 -15.16 2.48 -11.44
CA LEU A 19 -16.41 2.38 -10.71
C LEU A 19 -17.24 1.21 -11.25
N THR A 20 -17.44 1.16 -12.56
CA THR A 20 -18.14 0.05 -13.23
C THR A 20 -17.50 -1.31 -12.91
N ARG A 21 -16.17 -1.39 -12.98
CA ARG A 21 -15.42 -2.61 -12.65
C ARG A 21 -15.56 -2.99 -11.17
N ALA A 22 -15.52 -2.02 -10.25
CA ALA A 22 -15.71 -2.26 -8.83
C ALA A 22 -17.12 -2.80 -8.53
N GLU A 23 -18.15 -2.27 -9.20
CA GLU A 23 -19.52 -2.76 -9.07
C GLU A 23 -19.68 -4.19 -9.59
N ALA A 24 -19.04 -4.50 -10.72
CA ALA A 24 -19.06 -5.84 -11.30
C ALA A 24 -18.41 -6.91 -10.40
N LEU A 25 -17.49 -6.52 -9.51
CA LEU A 25 -16.86 -7.44 -8.56
C LEU A 25 -17.74 -7.77 -7.34
N ILE A 26 -18.77 -6.96 -7.03
CA ILE A 26 -19.57 -7.13 -5.81
C ILE A 26 -20.14 -8.56 -5.66
N PRO A 27 -20.79 -9.16 -6.67
CA PRO A 27 -21.39 -10.49 -6.50
C PRO A 27 -20.36 -11.56 -6.14
N VAL A 28 -19.22 -11.59 -6.84
CA VAL A 28 -18.18 -12.60 -6.61
C VAL A 28 -17.44 -12.38 -5.29
N LEU A 29 -17.28 -11.11 -4.86
CA LEU A 29 -16.71 -10.81 -3.55
C LEU A 29 -17.62 -11.27 -2.40
N ARG A 30 -18.94 -11.15 -2.54
CA ARG A 30 -19.91 -11.69 -1.56
C ARG A 30 -19.83 -13.20 -1.47
N GLU A 31 -19.79 -13.86 -2.64
CA GLU A 31 -19.66 -15.31 -2.72
C GLU A 31 -18.38 -15.81 -2.02
N ARG A 32 -17.25 -15.13 -2.24
CA ARG A 32 -15.94 -15.52 -1.68
C ARG A 32 -15.76 -15.12 -0.22
N ALA A 33 -16.56 -14.20 0.33
CA ALA A 33 -16.34 -13.62 1.66
C ALA A 33 -16.26 -14.67 2.80
N PRO A 34 -17.14 -15.68 2.89
CA PRO A 34 -17.05 -16.70 3.94
C PRO A 34 -15.75 -17.53 3.85
N ARG A 35 -15.33 -17.91 2.63
CA ARG A 35 -14.07 -18.63 2.43
C ARG A 35 -12.87 -17.75 2.77
N ALA A 36 -12.88 -16.48 2.38
CA ALA A 36 -11.83 -15.53 2.71
C ALA A 36 -11.66 -15.39 4.24
N GLU A 37 -12.77 -15.35 4.98
CA GLU A 37 -12.76 -15.28 6.45
C GLU A 37 -12.11 -16.53 7.08
N GLN A 38 -12.46 -17.73 6.59
CA GLN A 38 -11.85 -18.99 7.04
C GLN A 38 -10.36 -19.07 6.72
N LEU A 39 -9.94 -18.59 5.54
CA LEU A 39 -8.53 -18.52 5.14
C LEU A 39 -7.74 -17.49 5.95
N ARG A 40 -8.41 -16.51 6.55
CA ARG A 40 -7.80 -15.35 7.25
C ARG A 40 -6.87 -14.53 6.35
N GLN A 41 -7.09 -14.61 5.05
CA GLN A 41 -6.42 -13.85 4.00
C GLN A 41 -7.34 -13.82 2.77
N LEU A 42 -7.10 -12.88 1.85
CA LEU A 42 -7.86 -12.86 0.61
C LEU A 42 -7.51 -14.08 -0.26
N PRO A 43 -8.49 -14.72 -0.92
CA PRO A 43 -8.20 -15.72 -1.94
C PRO A 43 -7.38 -15.12 -3.09
N ASP A 44 -6.48 -15.92 -3.68
CA ASP A 44 -5.61 -15.48 -4.78
C ASP A 44 -6.42 -14.96 -5.98
N GLU A 45 -7.57 -15.56 -6.26
CA GLU A 45 -8.48 -15.10 -7.31
C GLU A 45 -9.06 -13.71 -7.04
N THR A 46 -9.22 -13.31 -5.78
CA THR A 46 -9.65 -11.95 -5.42
C THR A 46 -8.52 -10.95 -5.64
N ILE A 47 -7.27 -11.32 -5.34
CA ILE A 47 -6.11 -10.48 -5.64
C ILE A 47 -5.96 -10.30 -7.16
N ALA A 48 -6.09 -11.38 -7.92
CA ALA A 48 -6.04 -11.35 -9.39
C ALA A 48 -7.14 -10.46 -9.99
N ASP A 49 -8.36 -10.52 -9.47
CA ASP A 49 -9.47 -9.67 -9.92
C ASP A 49 -9.24 -8.17 -9.62
N LEU A 50 -8.63 -7.86 -8.46
CA LEU A 50 -8.25 -6.48 -8.12
C LEU A 50 -7.10 -5.93 -8.98
N HIS A 51 -6.16 -6.79 -9.41
CA HIS A 51 -5.15 -6.42 -10.41
C HIS A 51 -5.78 -6.20 -11.78
N SER A 52 -6.55 -7.17 -12.28
CA SER A 52 -7.12 -7.13 -13.63
C SER A 52 -8.13 -5.99 -13.82
N SER A 53 -8.85 -5.62 -12.77
CA SER A 53 -9.73 -4.45 -12.76
C SER A 53 -8.97 -3.12 -12.80
N GLY A 54 -7.69 -3.10 -12.39
CA GLY A 54 -6.87 -1.89 -12.24
C GLY A 54 -7.10 -1.15 -10.92
N LEU A 55 -7.89 -1.71 -9.99
CA LEU A 55 -8.25 -1.04 -8.75
C LEU A 55 -7.05 -0.77 -7.84
N PHE A 56 -6.09 -1.70 -7.72
CA PHE A 56 -4.87 -1.45 -6.93
C PHE A 56 -4.08 -0.23 -7.43
N ARG A 57 -4.18 0.09 -8.72
CA ARG A 57 -3.38 1.11 -9.38
C ARG A 57 -4.13 2.43 -9.58
N MET A 58 -5.26 2.61 -8.87
CA MET A 58 -6.12 3.78 -9.03
C MET A 58 -5.40 5.11 -8.70
N LEU A 59 -4.44 5.12 -7.76
CA LEU A 59 -3.67 6.31 -7.37
C LEU A 59 -2.20 6.27 -7.85
N GLN A 60 -1.79 5.18 -8.50
CA GLN A 60 -0.41 5.03 -8.98
C GLN A 60 -0.17 6.01 -10.15
N PRO A 61 1.05 6.57 -10.30
CA PRO A 61 1.34 7.54 -11.37
C PRO A 61 1.06 6.98 -12.76
N ALA A 62 0.53 7.83 -13.64
CA ALA A 62 0.21 7.47 -15.02
C ALA A 62 1.46 7.07 -15.82
N ARG A 63 2.62 7.66 -15.48
CA ARG A 63 3.92 7.32 -16.09
C ARG A 63 4.34 5.85 -15.89
N VAL A 64 3.81 5.16 -14.88
CA VAL A 64 4.02 3.73 -14.65
C VAL A 64 2.75 2.91 -14.90
N GLY A 65 1.79 3.49 -15.63
CA GLY A 65 0.55 2.86 -16.08
C GLY A 65 -0.59 2.83 -15.06
N GLY A 66 -0.47 3.56 -13.95
CA GLY A 66 -1.57 3.75 -13.01
C GLY A 66 -2.62 4.75 -13.51
N SER A 67 -3.78 4.81 -12.87
CA SER A 67 -4.84 5.73 -13.27
C SER A 67 -4.64 7.18 -12.80
N GLU A 68 -3.72 7.40 -11.85
CA GLU A 68 -3.45 8.71 -11.25
C GLU A 68 -4.73 9.49 -10.89
N LEU A 69 -5.76 8.78 -10.40
CA LEU A 69 -7.03 9.39 -10.08
C LEU A 69 -6.88 10.32 -8.88
N PRO A 70 -7.73 11.36 -8.77
CA PRO A 70 -7.73 12.21 -7.59
C PRO A 70 -7.99 11.37 -6.33
N TYR A 71 -7.45 11.80 -5.18
CA TYR A 71 -7.52 11.06 -3.91
C TYR A 71 -8.93 10.60 -3.53
N ARG A 72 -9.97 11.30 -4.05
CA ARG A 72 -11.35 10.87 -3.87
C ARG A 72 -11.71 9.48 -4.36
N ALA A 73 -11.05 9.03 -5.43
CA ALA A 73 -11.31 7.71 -5.98
C ALA A 73 -11.09 6.61 -4.95
N LEU A 74 -10.12 6.79 -4.04
CA LEU A 74 -9.84 5.83 -2.98
C LEU A 74 -11.05 5.59 -2.09
N TYR A 75 -11.69 6.64 -1.57
CA TYR A 75 -12.82 6.47 -0.67
C TYR A 75 -14.09 6.00 -1.40
N GLU A 76 -14.32 6.45 -2.64
CA GLU A 76 -15.54 6.09 -3.38
C GLU A 76 -15.49 4.64 -3.87
N LEU A 77 -14.37 4.22 -4.45
CA LEU A 77 -14.22 2.86 -4.96
C LEU A 77 -14.13 1.83 -3.83
N THR A 78 -13.48 2.16 -2.70
CA THR A 78 -13.45 1.26 -1.54
C THR A 78 -14.81 1.15 -0.87
N ALA A 79 -15.62 2.22 -0.84
CA ALA A 79 -17.02 2.13 -0.38
C ALA A 79 -17.86 1.22 -1.27
N VAL A 80 -17.61 1.20 -2.59
CA VAL A 80 -18.28 0.27 -3.50
C VAL A 80 -17.87 -1.18 -3.23
N ILE A 81 -16.57 -1.45 -3.12
CA ILE A 81 -16.03 -2.80 -2.83
C ILE A 81 -16.47 -3.30 -1.46
N GLY A 82 -16.63 -2.40 -0.48
CA GLY A 82 -17.08 -2.74 0.87
C GLY A 82 -18.47 -3.39 0.93
N ARG A 83 -19.36 -3.05 -0.02
CA ARG A 83 -20.68 -3.69 -0.20
C ARG A 83 -20.57 -5.18 -0.52
N GLY A 84 -19.43 -5.62 -1.06
CA GLY A 84 -19.14 -7.01 -1.40
C GLY A 84 -18.42 -7.75 -0.27
N CYS A 85 -17.28 -7.21 0.18
CA CYS A 85 -16.49 -7.80 1.25
C CYS A 85 -15.68 -6.71 1.97
N GLY A 86 -15.93 -6.50 3.26
CA GLY A 86 -15.23 -5.51 4.09
C GLY A 86 -13.71 -5.72 4.13
N SER A 87 -13.25 -6.96 4.30
CA SER A 87 -11.81 -7.28 4.29
C SER A 87 -11.15 -6.98 2.95
N THR A 88 -11.82 -7.26 1.83
CA THR A 88 -11.31 -6.94 0.49
C THR A 88 -11.19 -5.43 0.31
N SER A 89 -12.22 -4.69 0.72
CA SER A 89 -12.20 -3.22 0.69
C SER A 89 -11.06 -2.63 1.53
N TRP A 90 -10.83 -3.17 2.73
CA TRP A 90 -9.74 -2.75 3.60
C TRP A 90 -8.36 -2.98 2.98
N VAL A 91 -8.12 -4.17 2.41
CA VAL A 91 -6.86 -4.48 1.73
C VAL A 91 -6.66 -3.58 0.52
N LEU A 92 -7.70 -3.41 -0.32
CA LEU A 92 -7.64 -2.51 -1.47
C LEU A 92 -7.29 -1.06 -1.04
N ALA A 93 -7.96 -0.55 -0.01
CA ALA A 93 -7.73 0.80 0.50
C ALA A 93 -6.25 1.01 0.91
N ASN A 94 -5.69 0.06 1.66
CA ASN A 94 -4.29 0.14 2.09
C ASN A 94 -3.33 0.05 0.91
N LEU A 95 -3.41 -1.03 0.12
CA LEU A 95 -2.43 -1.29 -0.94
C LEU A 95 -2.48 -0.23 -2.05
N ALA A 96 -3.67 0.29 -2.41
CA ALA A 96 -3.80 1.40 -3.35
C ALA A 96 -3.24 2.72 -2.79
N ALA A 97 -3.45 3.00 -1.49
CA ALA A 97 -2.86 4.17 -0.83
C ALA A 97 -1.32 4.07 -0.76
N HIS A 98 -0.75 2.87 -0.67
CA HIS A 98 0.70 2.69 -0.67
C HIS A 98 1.34 2.98 -2.03
N HIS A 99 0.65 2.75 -3.15
CA HIS A 99 1.08 3.25 -4.46
C HIS A 99 1.13 4.79 -4.49
N TRP A 100 0.15 5.45 -3.88
CA TRP A 100 0.15 6.91 -3.76
C TRP A 100 1.31 7.42 -2.89
N LEU A 101 1.54 6.78 -1.72
CA LEU A 101 2.66 7.13 -0.85
C LEU A 101 3.99 6.92 -1.57
N LEU A 102 4.20 5.80 -2.28
CA LEU A 102 5.43 5.53 -3.03
C LEU A 102 5.71 6.64 -4.05
N GLY A 103 4.69 7.26 -4.65
CA GLY A 103 4.84 8.41 -5.53
C GLY A 103 5.52 9.63 -4.88
N MET A 104 5.65 9.68 -3.55
CA MET A 104 6.33 10.75 -2.81
C MET A 104 7.78 10.41 -2.43
N TRP A 105 8.23 9.18 -2.70
CA TRP A 105 9.57 8.70 -2.35
C TRP A 105 10.62 9.17 -3.35
N HIS A 106 11.89 8.94 -3.01
CA HIS A 106 13.01 9.18 -3.92
C HIS A 106 12.79 8.47 -5.27
N PRO A 107 13.14 9.10 -6.42
CA PRO A 107 13.02 8.50 -7.76
C PRO A 107 13.54 7.06 -7.85
N GLU A 108 14.71 6.79 -7.26
CA GLU A 108 15.31 5.45 -7.26
C GLU A 108 14.43 4.38 -6.60
N ALA A 109 13.77 4.68 -5.48
CA ALA A 109 12.88 3.71 -4.83
C ALA A 109 11.63 3.42 -5.68
N GLN A 110 11.11 4.44 -6.37
CA GLN A 110 9.98 4.27 -7.28
C GLN A 110 10.37 3.40 -8.49
N HIS A 111 11.55 3.65 -9.07
CA HIS A 111 12.07 2.85 -10.18
C HIS A 111 12.39 1.42 -9.77
N GLU A 112 12.92 1.21 -8.56
CA GLU A 112 13.21 -0.14 -8.07
C GLU A 112 11.93 -0.98 -7.98
N ILE A 113 10.87 -0.45 -7.35
CA ILE A 113 9.65 -1.23 -7.12
C ILE A 113 8.79 -1.36 -8.37
N TRP A 114 8.51 -0.25 -9.07
CA TRP A 114 7.66 -0.27 -10.27
C TRP A 114 8.40 -0.71 -11.53
N GLY A 115 9.73 -0.66 -11.54
CA GLY A 115 10.56 -1.20 -12.62
C GLY A 115 10.64 -2.72 -12.60
N GLU A 116 10.53 -3.35 -11.42
CA GLU A 116 10.34 -4.80 -11.31
C GLU A 116 8.96 -5.21 -11.83
N SER A 117 7.91 -4.57 -11.32
CA SER A 117 6.56 -4.72 -11.82
C SER A 117 5.69 -3.53 -11.42
N PRO A 118 4.88 -2.96 -12.33
CA PRO A 118 3.91 -1.94 -11.95
C PRO A 118 2.80 -2.51 -11.03
N ASP A 119 2.66 -3.84 -10.97
CA ASP A 119 1.71 -4.55 -10.11
C ASP A 119 2.33 -4.94 -8.75
N SER A 120 3.56 -4.52 -8.44
CA SER A 120 4.18 -4.78 -7.13
C SER A 120 3.35 -4.19 -5.99
N LEU A 121 2.75 -5.07 -5.18
CA LEU A 121 1.99 -4.70 -4.00
C LEU A 121 2.92 -4.42 -2.81
N ILE A 122 2.57 -3.36 -2.08
CA ILE A 122 3.32 -2.87 -0.93
C ILE A 122 2.37 -2.88 0.26
N SER A 123 2.57 -3.75 1.23
CA SER A 123 1.85 -3.68 2.52
C SER A 123 2.47 -2.61 3.41
N SER A 124 1.91 -2.39 4.59
CA SER A 124 2.52 -1.49 5.55
C SER A 124 2.35 -1.96 6.99
N ALA A 125 3.22 -1.46 7.87
CA ALA A 125 3.10 -1.59 9.31
C ALA A 125 3.60 -0.28 9.95
N LEU A 126 2.70 0.70 10.05
CA LEU A 126 3.04 2.11 10.35
C LEU A 126 2.84 2.50 11.82
N ILE A 127 2.98 1.55 12.74
CA ILE A 127 3.01 1.86 14.18
C ILE A 127 4.44 2.25 14.55
N PHE A 128 4.79 3.52 14.34
CA PHE A 128 6.16 4.03 14.43
C PHE A 128 6.90 3.64 15.73
N ALA A 129 6.21 3.64 16.88
CA ALA A 129 6.80 3.27 18.17
C ALA A 129 7.22 1.80 18.30
N ARG A 130 6.78 0.92 17.39
CA ARG A 130 7.18 -0.50 17.32
C ARG A 130 8.47 -0.72 16.55
N GLY A 131 8.93 0.31 15.82
CA GLY A 131 10.15 0.29 15.04
C GLY A 131 11.22 1.19 15.61
N ARG A 132 12.48 0.76 15.51
CA ARG A 132 13.65 1.59 15.81
C ARG A 132 14.60 1.54 14.63
N ALA A 133 15.14 2.69 14.30
CA ALA A 133 16.17 2.80 13.29
C ALA A 133 17.35 3.62 13.81
N ARG A 134 18.57 3.18 13.48
CA ARG A 134 19.80 3.95 13.71
C ARG A 134 20.39 4.35 12.38
N ARG A 135 20.91 5.58 12.29
CA ARG A 135 21.63 6.04 11.11
C ARG A 135 22.96 5.29 11.00
N VAL A 136 23.32 4.92 9.78
CA VAL A 136 24.63 4.34 9.44
C VAL A 136 25.10 4.95 8.12
N GLU A 137 26.33 4.65 7.71
CA GLU A 137 26.81 5.05 6.39
C GLU A 137 25.87 4.54 5.28
N GLY A 138 25.47 5.43 4.37
CA GLY A 138 24.59 5.11 3.24
C GLY A 138 23.11 4.88 3.56
N GLY A 139 22.69 4.83 4.83
CA GLY A 139 21.30 4.54 5.17
C GLY A 139 21.04 4.34 6.66
N TYR A 140 20.27 3.29 6.96
CA TYR A 140 19.77 3.00 8.30
C TYR A 140 19.82 1.51 8.59
N ARG A 141 19.93 1.16 9.87
CA ARG A 141 19.66 -0.20 10.36
C ARG A 141 18.32 -0.20 11.08
N LEU A 142 17.39 -1.00 10.58
CA LEU A 142 16.01 -1.09 11.03
C LEU A 142 15.80 -2.38 11.82
N SER A 143 15.16 -2.26 12.97
CA SER A 143 14.69 -3.39 13.77
C SER A 143 13.31 -3.11 14.35
N GLY A 144 12.51 -4.15 14.50
CA GLY A 144 11.22 -4.05 15.18
C GLY A 144 10.31 -5.23 14.87
N ARG A 145 9.19 -5.24 15.58
CA ARG A 145 8.08 -6.15 15.31
C ARG A 145 6.79 -5.36 15.36
N TRP A 146 6.07 -5.34 14.25
CA TRP A 146 4.87 -4.54 14.08
C TRP A 146 3.67 -5.44 13.87
N PRO A 147 2.55 -5.17 14.57
CA PRO A 147 1.27 -5.80 14.24
C PRO A 147 0.58 -5.08 13.08
N PHE A 148 -0.51 -5.70 12.60
CA PHE A 148 -1.47 -5.12 11.65
C PHE A 148 -0.93 -4.85 10.24
N SER A 149 -0.18 -5.78 9.63
CA SER A 149 0.22 -5.65 8.24
C SER A 149 -0.83 -6.23 7.28
N SER A 150 -1.87 -5.46 6.99
CA SER A 150 -2.98 -5.90 6.12
C SER A 150 -2.51 -6.16 4.68
N GLY A 151 -2.97 -7.27 4.08
CA GLY A 151 -2.59 -7.64 2.72
C GLY A 151 -1.12 -8.01 2.57
N ILE A 152 -0.47 -8.45 3.64
CA ILE A 152 0.96 -8.81 3.64
C ILE A 152 1.27 -10.01 2.75
N ASP A 153 0.44 -11.05 2.74
CA ASP A 153 0.70 -12.29 1.98
C ASP A 153 0.87 -12.09 0.47
N PRO A 154 0.05 -11.28 -0.23
CA PRO A 154 0.27 -10.98 -1.64
C PRO A 154 1.31 -9.87 -1.89
N SER A 155 1.89 -9.27 -0.85
CA SER A 155 2.80 -8.11 -0.99
C SER A 155 4.25 -8.55 -1.10
N THR A 156 4.98 -7.94 -2.04
CA THR A 156 6.42 -8.20 -2.27
C THR A 156 7.31 -7.21 -1.51
N TRP A 157 6.72 -6.13 -1.02
CA TRP A 157 7.35 -5.07 -0.24
C TRP A 157 6.49 -4.70 0.96
N ASN A 158 7.11 -4.15 2.00
CA ASN A 158 6.41 -3.60 3.16
C ASN A 158 6.98 -2.23 3.55
N MET A 159 6.09 -1.28 3.86
CA MET A 159 6.41 0.03 4.44
C MET A 159 6.35 -0.01 5.96
N PHE A 160 7.51 0.03 6.60
CA PHE A 160 7.63 0.04 8.06
C PHE A 160 7.77 1.46 8.60
N GLY A 161 6.99 1.80 9.63
CA GLY A 161 7.19 3.04 10.39
C GLY A 161 8.15 2.80 11.55
N ALA A 162 9.20 3.62 11.70
CA ALA A 162 10.09 3.57 12.84
C ALA A 162 10.47 4.97 13.33
N VAL A 163 10.84 5.05 14.60
CA VAL A 163 11.52 6.23 15.13
C VAL A 163 13.01 6.07 14.87
N VAL A 164 13.59 7.01 14.14
CA VAL A 164 15.04 7.14 14.00
C VAL A 164 15.54 7.91 15.20
N SER A 165 16.46 7.34 15.96
CA SER A 165 17.20 8.07 16.98
C SER A 165 18.54 8.50 16.41
N ASP A 166 18.84 9.80 16.54
CA ASP A 166 20.13 10.36 16.21
C ASP A 166 20.90 10.56 17.53
N GLU A 167 21.89 9.71 17.77
CA GLU A 167 22.65 9.71 19.04
C GLU A 167 23.55 10.95 19.18
N GLU A 168 23.96 11.57 18.08
CA GLU A 168 24.83 12.75 18.09
C GLU A 168 24.05 14.02 18.47
N THR A 169 22.82 14.15 17.97
CA THR A 169 21.98 15.34 18.19
C THR A 169 20.93 15.15 19.29
N GLY A 170 20.69 13.92 19.72
CA GLY A 170 19.60 13.55 20.63
C GLY A 170 18.20 13.70 20.03
N GLN A 171 18.10 13.97 18.73
CA GLN A 171 16.81 14.14 18.05
C GLN A 171 16.19 12.79 17.68
N SER A 172 14.86 12.77 17.60
CA SER A 172 14.11 11.62 17.11
C SER A 172 13.19 12.04 15.98
N GLU A 173 13.24 11.34 14.85
CA GLU A 173 12.36 11.59 13.71
C GLU A 173 11.54 10.35 13.33
N PRO A 174 10.22 10.45 13.15
CA PRO A 174 9.43 9.39 12.55
C PRO A 174 9.74 9.27 11.05
N ARG A 175 10.11 8.07 10.62
CA ARG A 175 10.49 7.76 9.24
C ARG A 175 9.87 6.44 8.79
N MET A 176 9.55 6.37 7.50
CA MET A 176 9.09 5.15 6.84
C MET A 176 10.23 4.50 6.06
N PHE A 177 10.21 3.17 5.97
CA PHE A 177 11.25 2.33 5.37
C PHE A 177 10.63 1.30 4.43
N LEU A 178 11.14 1.20 3.20
CA LEU A 178 10.72 0.16 2.26
C LEU A 178 11.67 -1.03 2.37
N VAL A 179 11.11 -2.18 2.72
CA VAL A 179 11.86 -3.42 2.90
C VAL A 179 11.23 -4.51 2.02
N PRO A 180 12.01 -5.25 1.21
CA PRO A 180 11.47 -6.32 0.37
C PRO A 180 11.12 -7.55 1.22
N ALA A 181 10.20 -8.38 0.75
CA ALA A 181 9.68 -9.55 1.47
C ALA A 181 10.75 -10.54 1.94
N ARG A 182 11.88 -10.63 1.24
CA ARG A 182 13.02 -11.48 1.62
C ARG A 182 13.74 -11.03 2.90
N ASP A 183 13.59 -9.78 3.31
CA ASP A 183 14.34 -9.15 4.40
C ASP A 183 13.49 -8.99 5.67
N TYR A 184 12.29 -9.59 5.74
CA TYR A 184 11.48 -9.63 6.96
C TYR A 184 10.76 -10.96 7.13
N SER A 185 10.30 -11.25 8.34
CA SER A 185 9.50 -12.44 8.64
C SER A 185 8.04 -12.06 8.87
N ILE A 186 7.12 -12.85 8.31
CA ILE A 186 5.68 -12.76 8.59
C ILE A 186 5.37 -13.73 9.74
N ILE A 187 4.69 -13.24 10.77
CA ILE A 187 4.30 -14.03 11.94
C ILE A 187 2.78 -14.07 11.98
N ASP A 188 2.20 -15.24 11.77
CA ASP A 188 0.75 -15.40 11.68
C ASP A 188 0.06 -15.29 13.06
N THR A 189 -0.20 -14.06 13.47
CA THR A 189 -0.91 -13.68 14.71
C THR A 189 -2.39 -13.36 14.48
N TRP A 190 -2.89 -13.52 13.25
CA TRP A 190 -4.14 -12.91 12.84
C TRP A 190 -5.35 -13.83 13.08
N GLN A 191 -5.83 -13.91 14.32
CA GLN A 191 -7.06 -14.63 14.69
C GLN A 191 -8.04 -13.67 15.39
N VAL A 192 -8.94 -13.07 14.60
CA VAL A 192 -9.80 -11.97 15.03
C VAL A 192 -11.25 -12.18 14.60
N ILE A 193 -12.19 -11.51 15.27
CA ILE A 193 -13.64 -11.65 15.04
C ILE A 193 -14.18 -10.87 13.83
N GLY A 194 -13.38 -9.98 13.24
CA GLY A 194 -13.82 -9.08 12.18
C GLY A 194 -12.65 -8.65 11.32
N LEU A 195 -12.91 -8.35 10.04
CA LEU A 195 -11.86 -8.13 9.04
C LEU A 195 -10.83 -9.28 8.99
N ALA A 196 -11.26 -10.51 9.31
CA ALA A 196 -10.33 -11.64 9.46
C ALA A 196 -9.59 -11.95 8.16
N ALA A 197 -10.25 -11.77 7.00
CA ALA A 197 -9.63 -12.01 5.70
C ALA A 197 -8.62 -10.93 5.26
N THR A 198 -8.38 -9.89 6.06
CA THR A 198 -7.33 -8.90 5.74
C THR A 198 -5.92 -9.47 5.87
N GLY A 199 -5.75 -10.60 6.58
CA GLY A 199 -4.44 -11.20 6.83
C GLY A 199 -3.48 -10.22 7.49
N SER A 200 -3.95 -9.43 8.46
CA SER A 200 -3.18 -8.34 9.08
C SER A 200 -2.15 -8.84 10.09
N LYS A 201 -1.33 -9.81 9.65
CA LYS A 201 -0.34 -10.54 10.44
C LYS A 201 0.74 -9.59 10.97
N ASP A 202 1.43 -10.03 12.01
CA ASP A 202 2.62 -9.36 12.50
C ASP A 202 3.77 -9.53 11.49
N VAL A 203 4.68 -8.56 11.48
CA VAL A 203 5.91 -8.60 10.68
C VAL A 203 7.10 -8.19 11.55
N GLU A 204 8.23 -8.86 11.36
CA GLU A 204 9.45 -8.64 12.14
C GLU A 204 10.66 -8.40 11.23
N VAL A 205 11.44 -7.39 11.58
CA VAL A 205 12.70 -7.00 10.94
C VAL A 205 13.79 -7.03 12.02
N SER A 206 14.93 -7.65 11.73
CA SER A 206 16.06 -7.75 12.66
C SER A 206 17.35 -7.20 12.04
N ASP A 207 17.76 -6.00 12.47
CA ASP A 207 18.97 -5.27 12.07
C ASP A 207 19.21 -5.21 10.54
N VAL A 208 18.15 -4.99 9.78
CA VAL A 208 18.22 -4.92 8.31
C VAL A 208 18.76 -3.57 7.87
N PHE A 209 19.72 -3.58 6.94
CA PHE A 209 20.19 -2.37 6.30
C PHE A 209 19.16 -1.87 5.27
N VAL A 210 18.73 -0.62 5.40
CA VAL A 210 17.84 0.06 4.45
C VAL A 210 18.58 1.28 3.88
N PRO A 211 18.83 1.34 2.56
CA PRO A 211 19.55 2.46 1.97
C PRO A 211 18.72 3.74 2.04
N ALA A 212 19.38 4.90 2.08
CA ALA A 212 18.73 6.19 2.32
C ALA A 212 17.61 6.52 1.30
N TYR A 213 17.75 6.09 0.04
CA TYR A 213 16.75 6.31 -1.00
C TYR A 213 15.46 5.49 -0.77
N ARG A 214 15.52 4.38 -0.02
CA ARG A 214 14.39 3.61 0.48
C ARG A 214 13.92 4.09 1.86
N THR A 215 13.96 5.39 2.09
CA THR A 215 13.33 5.96 3.29
C THR A 215 12.63 7.28 3.04
N LEU A 216 11.64 7.58 3.87
CA LEU A 216 10.89 8.84 3.80
C LEU A 216 10.55 9.35 5.21
N ALA A 217 11.12 10.50 5.59
CA ALA A 217 10.71 11.20 6.81
C ALA A 217 9.28 11.76 6.66
N THR A 218 8.45 11.58 7.67
CA THR A 218 7.03 12.02 7.61
C THR A 218 6.89 13.53 7.48
N GLU A 219 7.86 14.31 7.97
CA GLU A 219 7.93 15.77 7.81
C GLU A 219 7.90 16.18 6.33
N ARG A 220 8.47 15.37 5.44
CA ARG A 220 8.57 15.67 4.00
C ARG A 220 7.27 15.46 3.24
N ILE A 221 6.22 14.95 3.88
CA ILE A 221 4.92 14.64 3.27
C ILE A 221 3.75 15.24 4.06
N LYS A 222 4.00 16.36 4.74
CA LYS A 222 2.94 17.19 5.35
C LYS A 222 2.22 18.11 4.36
N GLY A 223 2.52 17.98 3.08
CA GLY A 223 1.94 18.76 1.98
C GLY A 223 3.01 19.55 1.22
N GLY A 224 2.74 19.83 -0.05
CA GLY A 224 3.68 20.51 -0.94
C GLY A 224 4.70 19.56 -1.61
N PRO A 225 5.71 20.13 -2.30
CA PRO A 225 6.73 19.35 -3.00
C PRO A 225 7.56 18.47 -2.07
N ASN A 226 7.91 17.29 -2.56
CA ASN A 226 8.70 16.27 -1.88
C ASN A 226 9.68 15.61 -2.87
N ARG A 227 10.43 14.60 -2.42
CA ARG A 227 11.47 13.93 -3.24
C ARG A 227 10.91 13.27 -4.50
N GLY A 228 9.64 12.85 -4.49
CA GLY A 228 8.99 12.27 -5.66
C GLY A 228 8.43 13.29 -6.65
N SER A 229 8.40 14.59 -6.30
CA SER A 229 7.77 15.63 -7.12
C SER A 229 8.45 15.90 -8.47
N GLU A 230 9.71 15.49 -8.63
CA GLU A 230 10.40 15.52 -9.92
C GLU A 230 9.72 14.58 -10.93
N LEU A 231 9.44 13.34 -10.51
CA LEU A 231 8.80 12.34 -11.37
C LEU A 231 7.28 12.49 -11.40
N ASN A 232 6.67 12.93 -10.30
CA ASN A 232 5.22 12.99 -10.14
C ASN A 232 4.81 14.43 -9.74
N PRO A 233 4.81 15.39 -10.68
CA PRO A 233 4.56 16.80 -10.37
C PRO A 233 3.08 17.12 -10.06
N GLY A 234 2.16 16.19 -10.32
CA GLY A 234 0.73 16.34 -10.09
C GLY A 234 0.37 16.62 -8.63
N THR A 235 -0.71 17.38 -8.42
CA THR A 235 -1.16 17.80 -7.07
C THR A 235 -1.47 16.63 -6.16
N LEU A 236 -1.89 15.48 -6.71
CA LEU A 236 -2.17 14.27 -5.95
C LEU A 236 -0.99 13.88 -5.03
N TYR A 237 0.24 13.96 -5.52
CA TYR A 237 1.44 13.59 -4.76
C TYR A 237 2.01 14.71 -3.88
N LYS A 238 1.32 15.85 -3.81
CA LYS A 238 1.64 17.00 -2.94
C LYS A 238 0.62 17.18 -1.82
N LEU A 239 -0.38 16.30 -1.76
CA LEU A 239 -1.36 16.28 -0.68
C LEU A 239 -0.69 15.93 0.67
N PRO A 240 -1.22 16.42 1.80
CA PRO A 240 -0.66 16.16 3.13
C PRO A 240 -0.92 14.72 3.56
N ALA A 241 -0.01 13.81 3.22
CA ALA A 241 -0.19 12.38 3.40
C ALA A 241 -0.43 11.95 4.85
N VAL A 242 0.32 12.55 5.78
CA VAL A 242 0.15 12.27 7.23
C VAL A 242 -1.27 12.58 7.69
N SER A 243 -1.86 13.68 7.22
CA SER A 243 -3.22 14.09 7.60
C SER A 243 -4.30 13.27 6.89
N LEU A 244 -4.05 12.84 5.65
CA LEU A 244 -5.02 12.11 4.84
C LEU A 244 -5.04 10.60 5.11
N PHE A 245 -3.98 10.03 5.70
CA PHE A 245 -3.87 8.59 5.92
C PHE A 245 -5.07 8.02 6.70
N GLY A 246 -5.55 8.71 7.74
CA GLY A 246 -6.73 8.29 8.51
C GLY A 246 -8.03 8.25 7.69
N TYR A 247 -8.12 9.03 6.61
CA TYR A 247 -9.29 9.05 5.71
C TYR A 247 -9.25 7.96 4.65
N ALA A 248 -8.08 7.35 4.39
CA ALA A 248 -7.92 6.31 3.36
C ALA A 248 -8.88 5.12 3.56
N ILE A 249 -9.19 4.82 4.82
CA ILE A 249 -10.03 3.69 5.23
C ILE A 249 -11.50 4.08 5.47
N ALA A 250 -11.87 5.36 5.37
CA ALA A 250 -13.23 5.81 5.67
C ALA A 250 -14.28 5.21 4.71
N GLY A 251 -13.89 5.01 3.44
CA GLY A 251 -14.73 4.35 2.44
C GLY A 251 -15.09 2.91 2.84
N VAL A 252 -14.18 2.20 3.50
CA VAL A 252 -14.39 0.82 3.95
C VAL A 252 -15.58 0.72 4.90
N SER A 253 -15.59 1.55 5.95
CA SER A 253 -16.67 1.58 6.94
C SER A 253 -18.01 1.95 6.31
N LEU A 254 -18.02 2.92 5.37
CA LEU A 254 -19.22 3.30 4.65
C LEU A 254 -19.75 2.16 3.77
N GLY A 255 -18.86 1.41 3.12
CA GLY A 255 -19.22 0.27 2.29
C GLY A 255 -19.76 -0.90 3.10
N ILE A 256 -19.16 -1.20 4.26
CA ILE A 256 -19.63 -2.25 5.17
C ILE A 256 -21.04 -1.94 5.71
N ALA A 257 -21.34 -0.66 5.94
CA ALA A 257 -22.65 -0.23 6.46
C ALA A 257 -23.79 -0.27 5.43
N ARG A 258 -23.50 -0.49 4.14
CA ARG A 258 -24.46 -0.46 3.02
C ARG A 258 -24.74 -1.86 2.47
#